data_AF-A0A935C8Q5-F1
#
_entry.id   AF-A0A935C8Q5-F1
#
_cell.length_a   1.000
_cell.length_b   1.000
_cell.length_c   1.000
_cell.angle_alpha   90.00
_cell.angle_beta   90.00
_cell.angle_gamma   90.00
#
_symmetry.space_group_name_H-M   'P 1'
#
loop_
_entity.id
_entity.type
_entity.pdbx_description
1 polymer ?
#
loop_
_entity_poly.entity_id
_entity_poly.type
_entity_poly.pdbx_seq_one_letter_code
_entity_poly.pdbx_strand_id
1 'polypeptide(L)' 'MFFPATSNVPNRAADKLFAWTPILTVPLPVPVLPELMVIQGTVLVALQLHPACVVTLIVWLPPVAGKDCWPGETV' A
#
# COMPACT_ATOMS: atom_id res chain seq x y z
N MET A 1 -31.27 -39.92 -1.63
CA MET A 1 -31.18 -38.46 -1.43
C MET A 1 -30.06 -37.92 -2.33
N PHE A 2 -30.38 -37.07 -3.30
CA PHE A 2 -29.40 -36.37 -4.14
C PHE A 2 -29.31 -34.93 -3.62
N PHE A 3 -28.13 -34.52 -3.14
CA PHE A 3 -27.87 -33.11 -2.83
C PHE A 3 -27.28 -32.47 -4.09
N PRO A 4 -27.89 -31.40 -4.62
CA PRO A 4 -27.34 -30.74 -5.80
C PRO A 4 -25.96 -30.16 -5.48
N ALA A 5 -25.05 -30.23 -6.46
CA ALA A 5 -23.73 -29.62 -6.32
C ALA A 5 -23.88 -28.10 -6.19
N THR A 6 -23.18 -27.50 -5.22
CA THR A 6 -23.03 -26.04 -5.15
C THR A 6 -22.30 -25.57 -6.40
N SER A 7 -22.98 -24.79 -7.25
CA SER A 7 -22.38 -24.17 -8.42
C SER A 7 -21.95 -22.74 -8.12
N ASN A 8 -20.81 -22.32 -8.68
CA ASN A 8 -20.35 -20.94 -8.60
C ASN A 8 -20.28 -20.37 -10.02
N VAL A 9 -21.26 -19.54 -10.40
CA VAL A 9 -21.37 -18.98 -11.75
C VAL A 9 -20.78 -17.56 -11.76
N PRO A 10 -19.86 -17.23 -12.68
CA PRO A 10 -19.33 -15.87 -12.78
C PRO A 10 -20.42 -14.86 -13.14
N ASN A 11 -20.70 -13.90 -12.26
CA ASN A 11 -21.59 -12.79 -12.58
C ASN A 11 -20.90 -11.81 -13.55
N ARG A 12 -21.24 -11.91 -14.84
CA ARG A 12 -20.71 -11.02 -15.90
C ARG A 12 -21.59 -9.80 -16.20
N ALA A 13 -22.81 -9.77 -15.66
CA ALA A 13 -23.76 -8.67 -15.80
C ALA A 13 -23.76 -7.74 -14.57
N ALA A 14 -22.72 -7.81 -13.74
CA ALA A 14 -22.59 -6.91 -12.60
C ALA A 14 -22.48 -5.47 -13.10
N ASP A 15 -23.51 -4.66 -12.85
CA ASP A 15 -23.53 -3.22 -13.14
C ASP A 15 -22.47 -2.45 -12.32
N LYS A 16 -21.99 -3.07 -11.23
CA LYS A 16 -21.00 -2.49 -10.33
C LYS A 16 -19.58 -2.90 -10.74
N LEU A 17 -18.80 -1.91 -11.17
CA LEU A 17 -17.35 -2.05 -11.31
C LEU A 17 -16.71 -2.21 -9.93
N PHE A 18 -15.64 -3.00 -9.83
CA PHE A 18 -14.82 -3.03 -8.62
C PHE A 18 -14.27 -1.63 -8.34
N ALA A 19 -14.40 -1.17 -7.09
CA ALA A 19 -13.85 0.12 -6.69
C ALA A 19 -12.32 0.11 -6.62
N TRP A 20 -11.72 1.23 -7.00
CA TRP A 20 -10.27 1.44 -6.94
C TRP A 20 -9.78 1.59 -5.49
N THR A 21 -8.68 0.93 -5.16
CA THR A 21 -7.91 1.16 -3.93
C THR A 21 -6.87 2.25 -4.15
N PRO A 22 -7.00 3.44 -3.52
CA PRO A 22 -6.03 4.50 -3.66
C PRO A 22 -4.75 4.20 -2.88
N ILE A 23 -3.62 4.65 -3.45
CA ILE A 23 -2.28 4.54 -2.88
C ILE A 23 -1.80 5.96 -2.61
N LEU A 24 -1.45 6.25 -1.36
CA LEU A 24 -0.99 7.57 -0.94
C LEU A 24 0.47 7.53 -0.51
N THR A 25 1.20 8.59 -0.81
CA THR A 25 2.57 8.82 -0.33
C THR A 25 2.53 9.86 0.78
N VAL A 26 2.91 9.46 2.00
CA VAL A 26 2.86 10.32 3.20
C VAL A 26 4.29 10.64 3.66
N PRO A 27 4.66 11.92 3.84
CA PRO A 27 5.98 12.27 4.36
C PRO A 27 6.11 11.84 5.83
N LEU A 28 7.20 11.17 6.15
CA LEU A 28 7.59 10.83 7.52
C LEU A 28 8.40 11.98 8.13
N PRO A 29 8.49 12.05 9.47
CA PRO A 29 9.36 13.01 10.15
C PRO A 29 10.81 12.91 9.64
N VAL A 30 11.49 14.05 9.60
CA VAL A 30 12.90 14.11 9.22
C VAL A 30 13.73 13.28 10.21
N PRO A 31 14.49 12.28 9.75
CA PRO A 31 15.34 11.48 10.62
C PRO A 31 16.42 12.37 11.25
N VAL A 32 16.75 12.09 12.52
CA VAL A 32 17.88 12.73 13.20
C VAL A 32 19.15 12.40 12.42
N LEU A 33 19.95 13.42 12.11
CA LEU A 33 21.17 13.26 11.32
C LEU A 33 22.12 12.30 12.06
N PRO A 34 22.71 11.30 11.38
CA PRO A 34 23.68 10.42 12.01
C PRO A 34 24.88 11.24 12.52
N GLU A 35 25.43 10.81 13.65
CA GLU A 35 26.67 11.36 14.17
C GLU A 35 27.77 11.14 13.12
N LEU A 36 28.46 12.22 12.76
CA LEU A 36 29.33 12.28 11.58
C LEU A 36 30.27 11.06 11.49
N MET A 37 30.12 10.27 10.43
CA MET A 37 31.00 9.12 10.18
C MET A 37 32.18 9.53 9.31
N VAL A 38 33.40 9.34 9.79
CA VAL A 38 34.63 9.57 9.01
C VAL A 38 34.76 8.46 7.97
N ILE A 39 34.64 8.82 6.68
CA ILE A 39 34.65 7.86 5.56
C ILE A 39 36.08 7.37 5.24
N GLN A 40 37.09 8.21 5.49
CA GLN A 40 38.49 7.91 5.13
C GLN A 40 39.45 8.57 6.12
N GLY A 41 40.43 7.80 6.59
CA GLY A 41 41.49 8.28 7.46
C GLY A 41 42.55 9.04 6.67
N THR A 42 42.36 10.33 6.47
CA THR A 42 43.33 11.21 5.82
C THR A 42 43.77 12.32 6.80
N VAL A 43 44.96 12.89 6.57
CA VAL A 43 45.56 13.92 7.44
C VAL A 43 44.72 15.21 7.48
N LEU A 44 43.79 15.40 6.54
CA LEU A 44 42.86 16.52 6.47
C LEU A 44 41.43 16.04 6.70
N VAL A 45 40.65 16.76 7.51
CA VAL A 45 39.22 16.46 7.72
C VAL A 45 38.45 16.79 6.44
N ALA A 46 38.01 15.75 5.72
CA ALA A 46 37.08 15.88 4.61
C ALA A 46 35.64 15.66 5.10
N LEU A 47 34.89 16.76 5.31
CA LEU A 47 33.48 16.71 5.69
C LEU A 47 32.58 16.75 4.45
N GLN A 48 31.76 15.71 4.25
CA GLN A 48 30.73 15.67 3.21
C GLN A 48 29.35 15.70 3.85
N LEU A 49 28.76 16.91 3.97
CA LEU A 49 27.39 17.07 4.47
C LEU A 49 26.39 16.63 3.40
N HIS A 50 25.50 15.71 3.77
CA HIS A 50 24.33 15.37 2.96
C HIS A 50 23.13 16.21 3.39
N PRO A 51 22.25 16.65 2.46
CA PRO A 51 20.95 17.18 2.83
C PRO A 51 20.15 16.15 3.66
N ALA A 52 19.20 16.63 4.47
CA ALA A 52 18.36 15.74 5.26
C ALA A 52 17.55 14.80 4.34
N CYS A 53 17.51 13.51 4.69
CA CYS A 53 16.74 12.53 3.93
C CYS A 53 15.25 12.73 4.15
N VAL A 54 14.48 12.91 3.08
CA VAL A 54 13.01 12.91 3.14
C VAL A 54 12.53 11.47 3.00
N VAL A 55 12.01 10.91 4.09
CA VAL A 55 11.48 9.54 4.09
C VAL A 55 9.98 9.61 3.82
N THR A 56 9.46 8.74 2.97
CA THR A 56 8.03 8.67 2.64
C THR A 56 7.47 7.28 2.88
N LEU A 57 6.25 7.19 3.41
CA LEU A 57 5.50 5.95 3.60
C LEU A 57 4.45 5.79 2.49
N ILE A 58 4.30 4.56 1.99
CA ILE A 58 3.20 4.19 1.08
C ILE A 58 2.05 3.63 1.91
N VAL A 59 0.86 4.23 1.77
CA VAL A 59 -0.36 3.84 2.50
C VAL A 59 -1.46 3.46 1.52
N TRP A 60 -2.07 2.29 1.73
CA TRP A 60 -3.24 1.84 0.99
C TRP A 60 -4.50 2.22 1.75
N LEU A 61 -5.43 2.92 1.10
CA LEU A 61 -6.75 3.21 1.69
C LEU A 61 -7.76 2.14 1.24
N PRO A 62 -8.80 1.86 2.04
CA PRO A 62 -9.95 1.11 1.56
C PRO A 62 -10.54 1.74 0.28
N PRO A 63 -11.09 0.92 -0.64
CA PRO A 63 -11.89 1.43 -1.75
C PRO A 63 -13.09 2.22 -1.22
N VAL A 64 -13.51 3.24 -1.97
CA VAL A 64 -14.67 4.08 -1.59
C VAL A 64 -15.98 3.28 -1.58
N ALA A 65 -16.12 2.29 -2.46
CA ALA A 65 -17.29 1.41 -2.46
C ALA A 65 -17.07 0.17 -1.58
N GLY A 66 -18.15 -0.26 -0.92
CA GLY A 66 -18.18 -1.50 -0.16
C GLY A 66 -18.08 -2.75 -1.06
N LYS A 67 -17.81 -3.89 -0.43
CA LYS A 67 -17.79 -5.20 -1.09
C LYS A 67 -19.23 -5.61 -1.36
N ASP A 68 -19.56 -5.95 -2.59
CA ASP A 68 -20.87 -6.49 -2.91
C ASP A 68 -20.97 -7.95 -2.43
N CYS A 69 -22.08 -8.28 -1.79
CA CYS A 69 -22.47 -9.67 -1.51
C CYS A 69 -23.64 -10.00 -2.42
N TRP A 70 -23.51 -11.05 -3.23
CA TRP A 70 -24.61 -11.51 -4.05
C TRP A 70 -25.68 -12.12 -3.13
N PRO A 71 -26.94 -11.66 -3.16
CA PRO A 71 -28.01 -12.34 -2.44
C PRO A 71 -28.21 -13.69 -3.12
N GLY A 72 -27.94 -14.79 -2.41
CA GLY A 72 -28.15 -16.13 -2.96
C GLY A 72 -29.59 -16.29 -3.47
N GLU A 73 -29.77 -16.94 -4.62
CA GLU A 73 -31.10 -17.29 -5.10
C GLU A 73 -31.74 -18.31 -4.15
N THR A 74 -32.83 -17.93 -3.50
CA THR A 74 -33.73 -18.86 -2.82
C THR A 74 -34.52 -19.63 -3.88
N VAL A 75 -34.30 -20.95 -3.94
CA VAL A 75 -35.14 -21.92 -4.66
C VAL A 75 -36.15 -22.51 -3.68
#